data_AF-A0A2D7NUH0-F1
#
_entry.id   AF-A0A2D7NUH0-F1
#
_cell.length_a   1.000
_cell.length_b   1.000
_cell.length_c   1.000
_cell.angle_alpha   90.00
_cell.angle_beta   90.00
_cell.angle_gamma   90.00
#
_symmetry.space_group_name_H-M   'P 1'
#
loop_
_entity.id
_entity.type
_entity.pdbx_description
1 polymer ?
#
loop_
_entity_poly.entity_id
_entity_poly.type
_entity_poly.pdbx_seq_one_letter_code
_entity_poly.pdbx_strand_id
1 'polypeptide(L)'
;MDTLKENSFTIQNELNWLSNMIDNRLDFFFSNQENMSFVNIPSPDLDDDKSNLSAFIQKDLKDEFERLLVIGAMASNLFPEVYDRFLIKNKTLDKPYTEFGGRKNSDTNYFEPTLRTIVFIMHGSSIEHKIKINNYFNFEHIFKQSKILSIEHSSEPKDLLDKSLKLGEEFLLHITSGNPFKPSYTSSFPASRLETPLDWEDLVLEDNSLDEINMIDTWLKNKSSLDGNQLMSKKINKGYKALFYGPPGTGKTLSASLIGKKNNLDVYRIDISQVVSKYIGETEKNLGNIFDVAENKNWILFFDEAESLFSKRTSVSDSKDKFANQETAYLLQRVENYDGLILLATNLKPNIDLAFSRRIQSIINFPIPSVKQREILWKKALNGLLKLDNKELKEIAKNYEIAGGSIKNVIQYAWLKSMHKNTKISINEILMGIRRELNKDGKSFEK
;
A
#
# COMPACT_ATOMS: atom_id res chain seq x y z
N MET A 1 0.01 7.72 28.79
CA MET A 1 0.17 9.10 28.30
C MET A 1 -0.19 9.08 26.82
N ASP A 2 -0.74 10.18 26.31
CA ASP A 2 -1.13 10.29 24.90
C ASP A 2 0.15 10.25 24.04
N THR A 3 0.39 9.15 23.32
CA THR A 3 1.60 8.90 22.52
C THR A 3 1.92 10.07 21.58
N LEU A 4 0.88 10.75 21.09
CA LEU A 4 1.00 11.96 20.29
C LEU A 4 1.71 13.10 21.05
N LYS A 5 1.38 13.30 22.33
CA LYS A 5 1.96 14.38 23.15
C LYS A 5 3.45 14.14 23.40
N GLU A 6 3.80 12.92 23.80
CA GLU A 6 5.20 12.52 24.01
C GLU A 6 6.01 12.72 22.73
N ASN A 7 5.55 12.17 21.60
CA ASN A 7 6.20 12.35 20.30
C ASN A 7 6.33 13.82 19.89
N SER A 8 5.28 14.62 20.09
CA SER A 8 5.30 16.05 19.73
C SER A 8 6.33 16.86 20.53
N PHE A 9 6.52 16.53 21.81
CA PHE A 9 7.50 17.19 22.67
C PHE A 9 8.94 16.91 22.20
N THR A 10 9.25 15.64 21.92
CA THR A 10 10.56 15.22 21.40
C THR A 10 10.83 15.89 20.06
N ILE A 11 9.87 15.82 19.12
CA ILE A 11 9.99 16.46 17.80
C ILE A 11 10.28 17.96 17.93
N GLN A 12 9.58 18.66 18.83
CA GLN A 12 9.81 20.09 19.06
C GLN A 12 11.23 20.37 19.57
N ASN A 13 11.74 19.55 20.49
CA ASN A 13 13.11 19.71 21.01
C ASN A 13 14.17 19.50 19.91
N GLU A 14 13.99 18.50 19.04
CA GLU A 14 14.86 18.29 17.88
C GLU A 14 14.81 19.43 16.87
N LEU A 15 13.62 19.95 16.58
CA LEU A 15 13.45 21.08 15.66
C LEU A 15 14.05 22.38 16.23
N ASN A 16 13.94 22.59 17.54
CA ASN A 16 14.62 23.70 18.22
C ASN A 16 16.15 23.54 18.14
N TRP A 17 16.66 22.32 18.30
CA TRP A 17 18.09 22.03 18.12
C TRP A 17 18.55 22.34 16.69
N LEU A 18 17.80 21.91 15.67
CA LEU A 18 18.07 22.27 14.27
C LEU A 18 18.07 23.78 14.04
N SER A 19 17.09 24.50 14.59
CA SER A 19 17.02 25.97 14.47
C SER A 19 18.26 26.64 15.06
N ASN A 20 18.67 26.24 16.27
CA ASN A 20 19.88 26.75 16.93
C ASN A 20 21.14 26.43 16.11
N MET A 21 21.22 25.23 15.53
CA MET A 21 22.33 24.82 14.64
C MET A 21 22.43 25.71 13.39
N ILE A 22 21.29 26.05 12.78
CA ILE A 22 21.24 26.96 11.63
C ILE A 22 21.69 28.36 12.02
N ASP A 23 21.16 28.91 13.11
CA ASP A 23 21.48 30.27 13.57
C ASP A 23 22.99 30.39 13.87
N ASN A 24 23.54 29.46 14.67
CA ASN A 24 24.98 29.41 14.98
C ASN A 24 25.87 29.22 13.74
N ARG A 25 25.44 28.43 12.74
CA ARG A 25 26.18 28.28 11.49
C ARG A 25 26.20 29.57 10.67
N LEU A 26 25.07 30.25 10.55
CA LEU A 26 24.98 31.50 9.79
C LEU A 26 25.76 32.62 10.48
N ASP A 27 25.65 32.75 11.80
CA ASP A 27 26.43 33.71 12.60
C ASP A 27 27.93 33.47 12.42
N PHE A 28 28.37 32.21 12.48
CA PHE A 28 29.77 31.85 12.21
C PHE A 28 30.19 32.20 10.78
N PHE A 29 29.34 31.96 9.78
CA PHE A 29 29.64 32.24 8.38
C PHE A 29 29.77 33.75 8.10
N PHE A 30 28.91 34.59 8.69
CA PHE A 30 28.93 36.04 8.46
C PHE A 30 29.93 36.82 9.33
N SER A 31 30.42 36.22 10.43
CA SER A 31 31.32 36.89 11.39
C SER A 31 32.80 37.00 10.97
N ASN A 32 33.20 36.49 9.79
CA ASN A 32 34.54 36.68 9.20
C ASN A 32 35.74 36.44 10.15
N GLN A 33 35.81 35.22 10.71
CA GLN A 33 37.02 34.46 11.10
C GLN A 33 38.08 35.01 12.08
N GLU A 34 38.02 36.22 12.64
CA GLU A 34 39.17 36.64 13.48
C GLU A 34 39.17 36.19 14.95
N ASN A 35 38.10 35.66 15.56
CA ASN A 35 38.18 35.12 16.94
C ASN A 35 37.04 34.20 17.42
N MET A 36 36.12 33.76 16.55
CA MET A 36 35.03 32.87 16.98
C MET A 36 35.35 31.43 16.58
N SER A 37 35.48 30.54 17.56
CA SER A 37 35.40 29.09 17.33
C SER A 37 33.95 28.71 17.05
N PHE A 38 33.71 27.85 16.06
CA PHE A 38 32.37 27.29 15.85
C PHE A 38 31.91 26.61 17.16
N VAL A 39 30.81 27.10 17.74
CA VAL A 39 30.28 26.56 18.99
C VAL A 39 29.57 25.25 18.66
N ASN A 40 29.95 24.16 19.34
CA ASN A 40 29.21 22.92 19.20
C ASN A 40 27.90 23.03 20.00
N ILE A 41 26.77 22.88 19.34
CA ILE A 41 25.47 22.89 20.02
C ILE A 41 25.14 21.43 20.38
N PRO A 42 25.09 21.10 21.68
CA PRO A 42 24.81 19.73 22.10
C PRO A 42 23.45 19.30 21.59
N SER A 43 23.38 18.06 21.11
CA SER A 43 22.11 17.45 20.72
C SER A 43 21.21 17.22 21.96
N PRO A 44 19.88 17.25 21.81
CA PRO A 44 18.96 17.04 22.93
C PRO A 44 19.23 15.70 23.65
N ASP A 45 19.15 15.72 24.97
CA ASP A 45 19.22 14.51 25.79
C ASP A 45 17.91 13.71 25.64
N LEU A 46 18.05 12.40 25.45
CA LEU A 46 16.96 11.47 25.17
C LEU A 46 16.89 10.31 26.17
N ASP A 47 17.77 10.24 27.19
CA ASP A 47 17.93 9.05 28.04
C ASP A 47 16.62 8.58 28.72
N ASP A 48 15.74 9.51 29.11
CA ASP A 48 14.44 9.23 29.72
C ASP A 48 13.24 9.37 28.76
N ASP A 49 13.50 9.60 27.46
CA ASP A 49 12.49 9.87 26.45
C ASP A 49 11.94 8.56 25.82
N LYS A 50 10.64 8.33 25.98
CA LYS A 50 9.92 7.12 25.53
C LYS A 50 9.24 7.28 24.17
N SER A 51 9.44 8.40 23.49
CA SER A 51 8.87 8.64 22.16
C SER A 51 9.44 7.68 21.12
N ASN A 52 8.68 7.49 20.04
CA ASN A 52 9.12 6.65 18.92
C ASN A 52 10.36 7.22 18.23
N LEU A 53 10.49 8.56 18.18
CA LEU A 53 11.67 9.22 17.62
C LEU A 53 12.91 8.99 18.48
N SER A 54 12.77 9.11 19.81
CA SER A 54 13.86 8.82 20.76
C SER A 54 14.34 7.38 20.64
N ALA A 55 13.41 6.42 20.67
CA ALA A 55 13.72 5.00 20.56
C ALA A 55 14.47 4.68 19.26
N PHE A 56 14.09 5.31 18.14
CA PHE A 56 14.79 5.19 16.87
C PHE A 56 16.19 5.82 16.92
N ILE A 57 16.33 7.08 17.38
CA ILE A 57 17.62 7.78 17.42
C ILE A 57 18.64 6.99 18.24
N GLN A 58 18.26 6.50 19.42
CA GLN A 58 19.17 5.80 20.32
C GLN A 58 19.57 4.40 19.82
N LYS A 59 18.66 3.70 19.14
CA LYS A 59 18.87 2.31 18.74
C LYS A 59 19.53 2.18 17.37
N ASP A 60 19.12 3.02 16.43
CA ASP A 60 19.33 2.78 15.00
C ASP A 60 20.34 3.76 14.37
N LEU A 61 20.56 4.92 14.98
CA LEU A 61 21.52 5.91 14.47
C LEU A 61 22.89 5.78 15.13
N LYS A 62 23.95 6.03 14.35
CA LYS A 62 25.35 5.87 14.78
C LYS A 62 26.03 7.17 15.19
N ASP A 63 25.60 8.30 14.62
CA ASP A 63 26.24 9.58 14.84
C ASP A 63 25.24 10.76 14.81
N GLU A 64 25.68 11.93 15.27
CA GLU A 64 24.86 13.14 15.31
C GLU A 64 24.51 13.67 13.90
N PHE A 65 25.30 13.33 12.88
CA PHE A 65 25.03 13.76 11.51
C PHE A 65 23.88 12.96 10.89
N GLU A 66 23.79 11.66 11.17
CA GLU A 66 22.62 10.84 10.85
C GLU A 66 21.35 11.39 11.51
N ARG A 67 21.45 11.79 12.78
CA ARG A 67 20.35 12.46 13.50
C ARG A 67 19.97 13.73 12.75
N LEU A 68 20.92 14.59 12.39
CA LEU A 68 20.67 15.81 11.65
C LEU A 68 20.04 15.57 10.27
N LEU A 69 20.43 14.51 9.54
CA LEU A 69 19.82 14.14 8.26
C LEU A 69 18.32 13.81 8.42
N VAL A 70 17.98 13.05 9.47
CA VAL A 70 16.59 12.68 9.77
C VAL A 70 15.78 13.89 10.22
N ILE A 71 16.28 14.66 11.19
CA ILE A 71 15.62 15.88 11.68
C ILE A 71 15.48 16.92 10.56
N GLY A 72 16.50 17.02 9.70
CA GLY A 72 16.48 17.94 8.57
C GLY A 72 15.38 17.61 7.56
N ALA A 73 15.23 16.33 7.20
CA ALA A 73 14.15 15.87 6.35
C ALA A 73 12.77 15.99 7.02
N MET A 74 12.69 15.77 8.33
CA MET A 74 11.48 15.94 9.12
C MET A 74 11.03 17.41 9.15
N ALA A 75 11.97 18.34 9.35
CA ALA A 75 11.70 19.78 9.35
C ALA A 75 11.10 20.23 8.01
N SER A 76 11.59 19.72 6.87
CA SER A 76 11.00 20.03 5.56
C SER A 76 9.52 19.64 5.43
N ASN A 77 9.03 18.69 6.24
CA ASN A 77 7.63 18.26 6.24
C ASN A 77 6.78 18.96 7.31
N LEU A 78 7.35 19.21 8.50
CA LEU A 78 6.60 19.68 9.67
C LEU A 78 6.83 21.16 10.01
N PHE A 79 7.99 21.71 9.63
CA PHE A 79 8.43 23.07 9.98
C PHE A 79 9.36 23.67 8.90
N PRO A 80 8.89 23.78 7.63
CA PRO A 80 9.72 24.18 6.49
C PRO A 80 10.31 25.60 6.63
N GLU A 81 9.63 26.49 7.33
CA GLU A 81 10.04 27.88 7.57
C GLU A 81 11.39 28.00 8.29
N VAL A 82 11.86 26.94 8.97
CA VAL A 82 13.17 26.94 9.63
C VAL A 82 14.30 27.27 8.65
N TYR A 83 14.14 26.86 7.39
CA TYR A 83 15.15 27.02 6.35
C TYR A 83 15.08 28.34 5.59
N ASP A 84 14.04 29.15 5.77
CA ASP A 84 13.90 30.41 5.03
C ASP A 84 15.03 31.41 5.34
N ARG A 85 15.75 31.19 6.45
CA ARG A 85 17.02 31.88 6.79
C ARG A 85 18.08 31.75 5.68
N PHE A 86 18.03 30.71 4.86
CA PHE A 86 18.95 30.53 3.73
C PHE A 86 18.56 31.30 2.47
N LEU A 87 17.40 31.99 2.45
CA LEU A 87 17.02 32.90 1.36
C LEU A 87 17.80 34.23 1.38
N ILE A 88 18.66 34.45 2.37
CA ILE A 88 19.53 35.62 2.44
C ILE A 88 20.41 35.68 1.19
N LYS A 89 20.41 36.85 0.54
CA LYS A 89 21.24 37.12 -0.64
C LYS A 89 22.52 37.85 -0.26
N ASN A 90 23.57 37.59 -1.03
CA ASN A 90 24.76 38.41 -1.01
C ASN A 90 24.42 39.81 -1.57
N LYS A 91 24.54 40.84 -0.73
CA LYS A 91 24.20 42.24 -1.08
C LYS A 91 25.00 42.77 -2.28
N THR A 92 26.21 42.28 -2.49
CA THR A 92 27.09 42.74 -3.57
C THR A 92 26.77 42.07 -4.90
N LEU A 93 26.41 40.79 -4.87
CA LEU A 93 26.18 39.99 -6.08
C LEU A 93 24.70 39.86 -6.47
N ASP A 94 23.78 40.27 -5.59
CA ASP A 94 22.33 40.00 -5.67
C ASP A 94 22.00 38.53 -5.99
N LYS A 95 22.81 37.63 -5.45
CA LYS A 95 22.68 36.18 -5.64
C LYS A 95 22.64 35.46 -4.28
N PRO A 96 21.92 34.33 -4.19
CA PRO A 96 22.03 33.43 -3.04
C PRO A 96 23.47 32.91 -2.89
N TYR A 97 23.83 32.50 -1.67
CA TYR A 97 25.12 31.85 -1.40
C TYR A 97 25.06 30.40 -1.88
N THR A 98 25.92 30.04 -2.84
CA THR A 98 25.99 28.68 -3.40
C THR A 98 26.37 27.63 -2.34
N GLU A 99 27.11 28.05 -1.32
CA GLU A 99 27.52 27.21 -0.19
C GLU A 99 26.35 26.66 0.61
N PHE A 100 25.24 27.41 0.69
CA PHE A 100 24.05 27.02 1.42
C PHE A 100 23.28 25.91 0.70
N GLY A 101 23.47 25.76 -0.61
CA GLY A 101 22.66 24.86 -1.42
C GLY A 101 21.17 25.25 -1.40
N GLY A 102 20.31 24.25 -1.57
CA GLY A 102 18.87 24.45 -1.58
C GLY A 102 18.35 25.25 -2.77
N ARG A 103 17.02 25.40 -2.82
CA ARG A 103 16.34 26.20 -3.84
C ARG A 103 15.06 26.79 -3.28
N LYS A 104 14.62 27.91 -3.83
CA LYS A 104 13.29 28.44 -3.54
C LYS A 104 12.25 27.65 -4.33
N ASN A 105 11.26 27.07 -3.66
CA ASN A 105 10.14 26.41 -4.33
C ASN A 105 9.26 27.46 -5.02
N SER A 106 8.89 27.24 -6.28
CA SER A 106 8.07 28.17 -7.08
C SER A 106 6.64 28.28 -6.58
N ASP A 107 6.11 27.20 -6.01
CA ASP A 107 4.70 27.04 -5.67
C ASP A 107 4.43 27.50 -4.24
N THR A 108 5.31 27.11 -3.30
CA THR A 108 5.14 27.40 -1.86
C THR A 108 5.94 28.60 -1.39
N ASN A 109 6.88 29.11 -2.19
CA ASN A 109 7.87 30.14 -1.83
C ASN A 109 8.84 29.80 -0.69
N TYR A 110 8.73 28.63 -0.06
CA TYR A 110 9.67 28.18 0.98
C TYR A 110 11.02 27.79 0.40
N PHE A 111 12.04 27.82 1.25
CA PHE A 111 13.33 27.23 0.93
C PHE A 111 13.29 25.70 1.04
N GLU A 112 13.59 25.00 -0.06
CA GLU A 112 13.81 23.56 -0.08
C GLU A 112 15.30 23.26 0.16
N PRO A 113 15.66 22.67 1.32
CA PRO A 113 17.04 22.30 1.60
C PRO A 113 17.49 21.12 0.74
N THR A 114 18.74 21.18 0.27
CA THR A 114 19.40 20.03 -0.36
C THR A 114 20.35 19.36 0.64
N LEU A 115 20.91 18.20 0.25
CA LEU A 115 21.97 17.56 1.02
C LEU A 115 23.15 18.50 1.34
N ARG A 116 23.47 19.41 0.41
CA ARG A 116 24.45 20.49 0.61
C ARG A 116 24.08 21.39 1.78
N THR A 117 22.81 21.74 1.92
CA THR A 117 22.30 22.56 3.05
C THR A 117 22.55 21.86 4.37
N ILE A 118 22.22 20.56 4.46
CA ILE A 118 22.41 19.80 5.71
C ILE A 118 23.91 19.65 6.06
N VAL A 119 24.76 19.36 5.06
CA VAL A 119 26.22 19.33 5.25
C VAL A 119 26.74 20.71 5.67
N PHE A 120 26.22 21.79 5.10
CA PHE A 120 26.61 23.15 5.45
C PHE A 120 26.29 23.49 6.91
N ILE A 121 25.11 23.10 7.39
CA ILE A 121 24.69 23.33 8.78
C ILE A 121 25.71 22.75 9.77
N MET A 122 26.12 21.49 9.61
CA MET A 122 27.02 20.85 10.58
C MET A 122 28.51 21.00 10.29
N HIS A 123 28.91 21.05 9.02
CA HIS A 123 30.32 20.97 8.60
C HIS A 123 30.77 22.13 7.72
N GLY A 124 29.90 23.10 7.44
CA GLY A 124 30.22 24.28 6.65
C GLY A 124 30.76 23.93 5.27
N SER A 125 31.97 24.40 4.96
CA SER A 125 32.60 24.21 3.65
C SER A 125 33.37 22.88 3.50
N SER A 126 33.43 22.04 4.53
CA SER A 126 34.23 20.81 4.58
C SER A 126 34.04 19.90 3.34
N ILE A 127 35.12 19.70 2.58
CA ILE A 127 35.12 18.85 1.38
C ILE A 127 35.01 17.37 1.77
N GLU A 128 35.63 16.96 2.86
CA GLU A 128 35.60 15.58 3.35
C GLU A 128 34.16 15.10 3.60
N HIS A 129 33.35 15.90 4.31
CA HIS A 129 31.97 15.54 4.63
C HIS A 129 31.06 15.58 3.39
N LYS A 130 31.34 16.48 2.43
CA LYS A 130 30.68 16.50 1.12
C LYS A 130 30.91 15.22 0.33
N ILE A 131 32.07 14.56 0.49
CA ILE A 131 32.37 13.27 -0.16
C ILE A 131 31.72 12.11 0.62
N LYS A 132 31.84 12.12 1.96
CA LYS A 132 31.30 11.07 2.85
C LYS A 132 29.77 10.94 2.78
N ILE A 133 29.06 11.97 2.32
CA ILE A 133 27.59 11.95 2.21
C ILE A 133 27.06 10.75 1.43
N ASN A 134 27.81 10.25 0.43
CA ASN A 134 27.44 9.08 -0.36
C ASN A 134 27.25 7.81 0.50
N ASN A 135 27.98 7.69 1.61
CA ASN A 135 27.96 6.51 2.47
C ASN A 135 26.60 6.32 3.16
N TYR A 136 25.92 7.42 3.50
CA TYR A 136 24.62 7.40 4.18
C TYR A 136 23.46 7.00 3.25
N PHE A 137 23.70 6.98 1.92
CA PHE A 137 22.70 6.63 0.91
C PHE A 137 23.12 5.43 0.05
N ASN A 138 24.07 4.63 0.53
CA ASN A 138 24.34 3.32 -0.07
C ASN A 138 23.19 2.33 0.22
N PHE A 139 23.11 1.23 -0.52
CA PHE A 139 22.03 0.23 -0.37
C PHE A 139 22.03 -0.49 0.99
N GLU A 140 23.17 -0.50 1.68
CA GLU A 140 23.34 -1.18 2.97
C GLU A 140 22.99 -0.27 4.16
N HIS A 141 22.79 1.03 3.94
CA HIS A 141 22.50 1.98 4.99
C HIS A 141 21.07 1.83 5.49
N ILE A 142 20.88 2.00 6.80
CA ILE A 142 19.58 1.88 7.46
C ILE A 142 18.53 2.80 6.84
N PHE A 143 18.95 3.98 6.37
CA PHE A 143 18.07 4.93 5.67
C PHE A 143 17.37 4.34 4.46
N LYS A 144 18.08 3.53 3.66
CA LYS A 144 17.49 2.84 2.52
C LYS A 144 16.80 1.54 2.92
N GLN A 145 17.43 0.72 3.76
CA GLN A 145 16.89 -0.58 4.17
C GLN A 145 15.54 -0.45 4.88
N SER A 146 15.44 0.52 5.79
CA SER A 146 14.23 0.79 6.58
C SER A 146 13.35 1.89 5.95
N LYS A 147 13.67 2.37 4.75
CA LYS A 147 12.93 3.42 4.02
C LYS A 147 12.69 4.70 4.84
N ILE A 148 13.65 5.09 5.66
CA ILE A 148 13.58 6.26 6.54
C ILE A 148 13.80 7.54 5.73
N LEU A 149 14.85 7.56 4.90
CA LEU A 149 15.20 8.69 4.05
C LEU A 149 15.33 8.25 2.60
N SER A 150 14.79 9.08 1.72
CA SER A 150 14.97 8.97 0.28
C SER A 150 15.45 10.31 -0.28
N ILE A 151 16.03 10.25 -1.47
CA ILE A 151 16.52 11.43 -2.17
C ILE A 151 15.59 11.69 -3.35
N GLU A 152 15.28 12.95 -3.60
CA GLU A 152 14.49 13.36 -4.77
C GLU A 152 15.07 12.80 -6.07
N HIS A 153 14.21 12.14 -6.86
CA HIS A 153 14.53 11.73 -8.22
C HIS A 153 14.18 12.86 -9.17
N SER A 154 15.19 13.54 -9.72
CA SER A 154 15.02 14.49 -10.81
C SER A 154 15.20 13.79 -12.17
N SER A 155 14.41 14.21 -13.17
CA SER A 155 14.59 13.81 -14.57
C SER A 155 15.93 14.27 -15.15
N GLU A 156 16.44 15.39 -14.64
CA GLU A 156 17.76 15.90 -14.98
C GLU A 156 18.85 15.28 -14.08
N PRO A 157 20.04 14.99 -14.63
CA PRO A 157 21.17 14.52 -13.85
C PRO A 157 21.64 15.63 -12.90
N LYS A 158 21.31 15.49 -11.62
CA LYS A 158 21.81 16.35 -10.54
C LYS A 158 22.83 15.61 -9.70
N ASP A 159 23.84 16.35 -9.24
CA ASP A 159 24.76 15.87 -8.23
C ASP A 159 24.02 15.54 -6.93
N LEU A 160 24.52 14.54 -6.19
CA LEU A 160 23.88 14.08 -4.96
C LEU A 160 23.63 15.24 -3.97
N LEU A 161 24.60 16.13 -3.82
CA LEU A 161 24.54 17.27 -2.91
C LEU A 161 23.42 18.27 -3.23
N ASP A 162 22.95 18.31 -4.48
CA ASP A 162 21.95 19.27 -4.95
C ASP A 162 20.55 18.64 -5.03
N LYS A 163 20.39 17.44 -4.46
CA LYS A 163 19.09 16.78 -4.30
C LYS A 163 18.53 16.99 -2.90
N SER A 164 17.21 17.11 -2.82
CA SER A 164 16.46 17.30 -1.59
C SER A 164 16.25 15.96 -0.87
N LEU A 165 16.26 16.00 0.46
CA LEU A 165 15.90 14.84 1.28
C LEU A 165 14.40 14.74 1.48
N LYS A 166 13.87 13.51 1.45
CA LYS A 166 12.48 13.21 1.75
C LYS A 166 12.42 12.14 2.84
N LEU A 167 11.60 12.41 3.85
CA LEU A 167 11.28 11.46 4.90
C LEU A 167 10.29 10.42 4.38
N GLY A 168 10.50 9.15 4.72
CA GLY A 168 9.57 8.07 4.38
C GLY A 168 8.22 8.27 5.07
N GLU A 169 7.12 8.08 4.34
CA GLU A 169 5.76 8.30 4.85
C GLU A 169 5.43 7.36 6.02
N GLU A 170 5.81 6.09 5.91
CA GLU A 170 5.66 5.11 6.99
C GLU A 170 6.42 5.52 8.24
N PHE A 171 7.67 5.96 8.07
CA PHE A 171 8.51 6.39 9.16
C PHE A 171 7.95 7.66 9.82
N LEU A 172 7.49 8.64 9.04
CA LEU A 172 6.84 9.86 9.53
C LEU A 172 5.60 9.51 10.38
N LEU A 173 4.74 8.61 9.90
CA LEU A 173 3.54 8.21 10.64
C LEU A 173 3.90 7.50 11.95
N HIS A 174 4.94 6.66 11.93
CA HIS A 174 5.43 5.95 13.10
C HIS A 174 5.96 6.92 14.16
N ILE A 175 6.86 7.85 13.81
CA ILE A 175 7.46 8.77 14.78
C ILE A 175 6.50 9.85 15.29
N THR A 176 5.43 10.16 14.53
CA THR A 176 4.44 11.17 14.94
C THR A 176 3.28 10.55 15.72
N SER A 177 2.57 9.60 15.12
CA SER A 177 1.31 9.07 15.64
C SER A 177 1.44 7.69 16.29
N GLY A 178 2.52 6.95 16.00
CA GLY A 178 2.67 5.55 16.40
C GLY A 178 1.71 4.58 15.71
N ASN A 179 0.86 5.07 14.79
CA ASN A 179 -0.11 4.23 14.10
C ASN A 179 0.57 3.32 13.07
N PRO A 180 0.03 2.10 12.83
CA PRO A 180 0.53 1.24 11.78
C PRO A 180 0.32 1.88 10.41
N PHE A 181 1.35 1.84 9.55
CA PHE A 181 1.24 2.38 8.20
C PHE A 181 0.30 1.53 7.34
N LYS A 182 -0.89 2.08 7.09
CA LYS A 182 -1.99 1.49 6.31
C LYS A 182 -2.39 2.43 5.16
N PRO A 183 -1.63 2.44 4.05
CA PRO A 183 -1.88 3.35 2.93
C PRO A 183 -3.28 3.17 2.34
N SER A 184 -3.85 4.28 1.88
CA SER A 184 -5.07 4.29 1.08
C SER A 184 -4.72 4.40 -0.41
N TYR A 185 -5.71 4.19 -1.28
CA TYR A 185 -5.51 4.30 -2.73
C TYR A 185 -5.04 5.71 -3.12
N THR A 186 -3.93 5.78 -3.85
CA THR A 186 -3.42 7.01 -4.48
C THR A 186 -2.91 6.68 -5.89
N SER A 187 -2.56 7.71 -6.68
CA SER A 187 -1.93 7.48 -8.00
C SER A 187 -0.60 6.72 -7.89
N SER A 188 0.18 6.96 -6.83
CA SER A 188 1.46 6.28 -6.57
C SER A 188 1.34 4.94 -5.83
N PHE A 189 0.16 4.65 -5.28
CA PHE A 189 -0.17 3.41 -4.58
C PHE A 189 -1.58 2.93 -5.01
N PRO A 190 -1.71 2.28 -6.18
CA PRO A 190 -3.00 1.90 -6.75
C PRO A 190 -3.56 0.62 -6.12
N ALA A 191 -3.60 0.57 -4.78
CA ALA A 191 -4.15 -0.52 -4.01
C ALA A 191 -5.07 0.01 -2.90
N SER A 192 -6.14 -0.73 -2.60
CA SER A 192 -7.12 -0.34 -1.59
C SER A 192 -7.31 -1.47 -0.58
N ARG A 193 -7.47 -1.12 0.70
CA ARG A 193 -7.76 -2.11 1.74
C ARG A 193 -9.15 -2.71 1.52
N LEU A 194 -9.21 -4.02 1.60
CA LEU A 194 -10.41 -4.81 1.40
C LEU A 194 -10.93 -5.27 2.76
N GLU A 195 -12.10 -4.77 3.14
CA GLU A 195 -12.75 -5.05 4.42
C GLU A 195 -14.17 -5.57 4.17
N THR A 196 -14.69 -6.38 5.10
CA THR A 196 -16.07 -6.87 5.04
C THR A 196 -16.67 -6.91 6.43
N PRO A 197 -17.95 -6.50 6.61
CA PRO A 197 -18.67 -6.72 7.86
C PRO A 197 -19.10 -8.18 8.03
N LEU A 198 -19.12 -8.97 6.96
CA LEU A 198 -19.60 -10.36 6.96
C LEU A 198 -18.63 -11.31 7.67
N ASP A 199 -19.15 -12.47 8.08
CA ASP A 199 -18.37 -13.53 8.73
C ASP A 199 -18.28 -14.77 7.84
N TRP A 200 -17.47 -15.75 8.28
CA TRP A 200 -17.21 -16.97 7.52
C TRP A 200 -18.48 -17.79 7.30
N GLU A 201 -19.42 -17.70 8.24
CA GLU A 201 -20.72 -18.33 8.16
C GLU A 201 -21.58 -17.74 7.06
N ASP A 202 -21.34 -16.52 6.58
CA ASP A 202 -22.10 -15.90 5.49
C ASP A 202 -21.67 -16.41 4.11
N LEU A 203 -20.45 -16.92 4.01
CA LEU A 203 -19.90 -17.49 2.78
C LEU A 203 -20.45 -18.90 2.57
N VAL A 204 -21.00 -19.16 1.38
CA VAL A 204 -21.54 -20.47 1.00
C VAL A 204 -20.77 -20.97 -0.22
N LEU A 205 -19.99 -22.03 -0.03
CA LEU A 205 -19.16 -22.66 -1.06
C LEU A 205 -19.43 -24.17 -1.13
N GLU A 206 -18.89 -24.81 -2.16
CA GLU A 206 -18.82 -26.27 -2.26
C GLU A 206 -17.67 -26.82 -1.42
N ASP A 207 -17.78 -28.07 -0.97
CA ASP A 207 -16.79 -28.71 -0.08
C ASP A 207 -15.37 -28.68 -0.68
N ASN A 208 -15.23 -28.97 -1.98
CA ASN A 208 -13.93 -28.91 -2.66
C ASN A 208 -13.29 -27.50 -2.60
N SER A 209 -14.10 -26.45 -2.77
CA SER A 209 -13.60 -25.07 -2.71
C SER A 209 -13.26 -24.67 -1.26
N LEU A 210 -14.01 -25.20 -0.28
CA LEU A 210 -13.71 -25.02 1.14
C LEU A 210 -12.40 -25.69 1.54
N ASP A 211 -12.15 -26.91 1.08
CA ASP A 211 -10.92 -27.64 1.37
C ASP A 211 -9.67 -26.91 0.86
N GLU A 212 -9.71 -26.38 -0.35
CA GLU A 212 -8.63 -25.57 -0.90
C GLU A 212 -8.43 -24.25 -0.12
N ILE A 213 -9.50 -23.59 0.31
CA ILE A 213 -9.39 -22.40 1.18
C ILE A 213 -8.80 -22.78 2.54
N ASN A 214 -9.14 -23.94 3.08
CA ASN A 214 -8.56 -24.45 4.32
C ASN A 214 -7.06 -24.76 4.16
N MET A 215 -6.60 -25.15 2.96
CA MET A 215 -5.16 -25.28 2.68
C MET A 215 -4.45 -23.93 2.74
N ILE A 216 -5.05 -22.87 2.21
CA ILE A 216 -4.53 -21.50 2.34
C ILE A 216 -4.42 -21.09 3.81
N ASP A 217 -5.47 -21.33 4.61
CA ASP A 217 -5.50 -21.03 6.04
C ASP A 217 -4.43 -21.82 6.82
N THR A 218 -4.26 -23.10 6.48
CA THR A 218 -3.25 -23.98 7.07
C THR A 218 -1.85 -23.47 6.76
N TRP A 219 -1.61 -23.05 5.51
CA TRP A 219 -0.32 -22.46 5.14
C TRP A 219 -0.05 -21.16 5.90
N LEU A 220 -1.04 -20.25 6.00
CA LEU A 220 -0.90 -18.99 6.73
C LEU A 220 -0.49 -19.21 8.20
N LYS A 221 -1.13 -20.16 8.88
CA LYS A 221 -0.85 -20.50 10.28
C LYS A 221 0.52 -21.14 10.50
N ASN A 222 1.04 -21.85 9.51
CA ASN A 222 2.29 -22.60 9.63
C ASN A 222 3.49 -21.93 8.95
N LYS A 223 3.28 -20.76 8.32
CA LYS A 223 4.32 -20.05 7.58
C LYS A 223 5.56 -19.76 8.43
N SER A 224 5.39 -19.29 9.67
CA SER A 224 6.50 -19.01 10.60
C SER A 224 7.34 -20.24 10.94
N SER A 225 6.74 -21.43 10.91
CA SER A 225 7.44 -22.70 11.16
C SER A 225 8.33 -23.13 9.99
N LEU A 226 8.09 -22.63 8.77
CA LEU A 226 8.94 -22.90 7.61
C LEU A 226 10.31 -22.22 7.75
N ASP A 227 10.35 -21.01 8.32
CA ASP A 227 11.60 -20.28 8.52
C ASP A 227 12.54 -20.98 9.52
N GLY A 228 11.98 -21.66 10.52
CA GLY A 228 12.73 -22.47 11.49
C GLY A 228 13.22 -23.83 10.96
N ASN A 229 12.72 -24.29 9.81
CA ASN A 229 13.04 -25.60 9.26
C ASN A 229 13.90 -25.49 7.99
N GLN A 230 15.22 -25.54 8.18
CA GLN A 230 16.23 -25.42 7.11
C GLN A 230 16.07 -26.43 5.95
N LEU A 231 15.45 -27.59 6.18
CA LEU A 231 15.22 -28.59 5.14
C LEU A 231 14.00 -28.21 4.27
N MET A 232 12.96 -27.67 4.90
CA MET A 232 11.73 -27.29 4.20
C MET A 232 11.89 -25.96 3.47
N SER A 233 12.61 -24.99 4.05
CA SER A 233 12.88 -23.70 3.41
C SER A 233 13.71 -23.80 2.12
N LYS A 234 14.49 -24.88 1.95
CA LYS A 234 15.20 -25.19 0.70
C LYS A 234 14.34 -25.88 -0.35
N LYS A 235 13.20 -26.47 0.04
CA LYS A 235 12.36 -27.31 -0.82
C LYS A 235 11.04 -26.66 -1.21
N ILE A 236 10.60 -25.65 -0.47
CA ILE A 236 9.29 -25.01 -0.63
C ILE A 236 9.48 -23.50 -0.74
N ASN A 237 8.78 -22.90 -1.71
CA ASN A 237 8.75 -21.46 -1.86
C ASN A 237 8.08 -20.81 -0.64
N LYS A 238 8.66 -19.71 -0.15
CA LYS A 238 8.16 -19.00 1.02
C LYS A 238 6.81 -18.34 0.85
N GLY A 239 6.43 -17.96 -0.37
CA GLY A 239 5.14 -17.36 -0.68
C GLY A 239 4.14 -18.33 -1.31
N TYR A 240 2.85 -18.09 -1.05
CA TYR A 240 1.74 -18.91 -1.53
C TYR A 240 0.88 -18.12 -2.50
N LYS A 241 0.49 -18.77 -3.60
CA LYS A 241 -0.26 -18.17 -4.69
C LYS A 241 -1.50 -19.02 -4.94
N ALA A 242 -2.66 -18.39 -4.85
CA ALA A 242 -3.93 -19.04 -5.15
C ALA A 242 -4.69 -18.27 -6.25
N LEU A 243 -5.39 -19.01 -7.09
CA LEU A 243 -6.20 -18.47 -8.17
C LEU A 243 -7.67 -18.78 -7.94
N PHE A 244 -8.47 -17.74 -7.84
CA PHE A 244 -9.92 -17.81 -7.73
C PHE A 244 -10.51 -17.55 -9.11
N TYR A 245 -11.24 -18.51 -9.66
CA TYR A 245 -11.90 -18.34 -10.96
C TYR A 245 -13.37 -18.71 -10.89
N GLY A 246 -14.18 -18.10 -11.75
CA GLY A 246 -15.62 -18.36 -11.86
C GLY A 246 -16.41 -17.09 -12.10
N PRO A 247 -17.72 -17.17 -12.34
CA PRO A 247 -18.55 -16.01 -12.70
C PRO A 247 -18.47 -14.84 -11.70
N PRO A 248 -18.81 -13.61 -12.12
CA PRO A 248 -18.89 -12.48 -11.18
C PRO A 248 -19.95 -12.72 -10.10
N GLY A 249 -19.72 -12.18 -8.90
CA GLY A 249 -20.68 -12.25 -7.79
C GLY A 249 -20.76 -13.61 -7.06
N THR A 250 -19.89 -14.57 -7.34
CA THR A 250 -19.85 -15.90 -6.69
C THR A 250 -19.02 -15.95 -5.39
N GLY A 251 -18.47 -14.81 -4.95
CA GLY A 251 -17.82 -14.69 -3.64
C GLY A 251 -16.29 -14.69 -3.63
N LYS A 252 -15.62 -14.54 -4.78
CA LYS A 252 -14.14 -14.45 -4.88
C LYS A 252 -13.55 -13.35 -3.96
N THR A 253 -14.01 -12.11 -4.15
CA THR A 253 -13.59 -10.93 -3.37
C THR A 253 -13.96 -11.07 -1.89
N LEU A 254 -15.15 -11.63 -1.60
CA LEU A 254 -15.60 -11.87 -0.23
C LEU A 254 -14.70 -12.91 0.48
N SER A 255 -14.33 -13.98 -0.21
CA SER A 255 -13.44 -15.01 0.32
C SER A 255 -12.07 -14.44 0.66
N ALA A 256 -11.52 -13.56 -0.20
CA ALA A 256 -10.29 -12.85 0.09
C ALA A 256 -10.38 -11.99 1.38
N SER A 257 -11.46 -11.20 1.56
CA SER A 257 -11.67 -10.45 2.82
C SER A 257 -11.73 -11.37 4.03
N LEU A 258 -12.44 -12.49 3.92
CA LEU A 258 -12.67 -13.40 5.04
C LEU A 258 -11.41 -14.15 5.44
N ILE A 259 -10.55 -14.52 4.48
CA ILE A 259 -9.22 -15.10 4.75
C ILE A 259 -8.38 -14.10 5.55
N GLY A 260 -8.35 -12.82 5.13
CA GLY A 260 -7.65 -11.76 5.86
C GLY A 260 -8.21 -11.51 7.26
N LYS A 261 -9.53 -11.34 7.38
CA LYS A 261 -10.24 -11.13 8.64
C LYS A 261 -9.99 -12.27 9.63
N LYS A 262 -10.07 -13.54 9.18
CA LYS A 262 -9.83 -14.74 10.00
C LYS A 262 -8.40 -14.81 10.53
N ASN A 263 -7.42 -14.35 9.75
CA ASN A 263 -6.00 -14.41 10.11
C ASN A 263 -5.45 -13.07 10.66
N ASN A 264 -6.32 -12.07 10.87
CA ASN A 264 -5.94 -10.72 11.28
C ASN A 264 -4.85 -10.08 10.38
N LEU A 265 -4.97 -10.28 9.07
CA LEU A 265 -4.06 -9.74 8.05
C LEU A 265 -4.78 -8.70 7.20
N ASP A 266 -4.09 -7.59 6.91
CA ASP A 266 -4.59 -6.61 5.95
C ASP A 266 -4.57 -7.21 4.53
N VAL A 267 -5.70 -7.04 3.81
CA VAL A 267 -5.86 -7.46 2.42
C VAL A 267 -5.86 -6.21 1.55
N TYR A 268 -4.96 -6.13 0.57
CA TYR A 268 -4.92 -5.04 -0.40
C TYR A 268 -5.42 -5.53 -1.75
N ARG A 269 -6.50 -4.92 -2.25
CA ARG A 269 -7.04 -5.12 -3.58
C ARG A 269 -6.29 -4.25 -4.59
N ILE A 270 -5.72 -4.89 -5.59
CA ILE A 270 -5.09 -4.29 -6.77
C ILE A 270 -5.99 -4.61 -7.97
N ASP A 271 -6.46 -3.58 -8.65
CA ASP A 271 -7.23 -3.72 -9.88
C ASP A 271 -6.28 -3.58 -11.08
N ILE A 272 -5.98 -4.70 -11.74
CA ILE A 272 -4.97 -4.74 -12.80
C ILE A 272 -5.44 -3.96 -14.03
N SER A 273 -6.74 -3.96 -14.33
CA SER A 273 -7.27 -3.26 -15.50
C SER A 273 -7.11 -1.74 -15.36
N GLN A 274 -7.26 -1.20 -14.15
CA GLN A 274 -7.01 0.21 -13.85
C GLN A 274 -5.54 0.59 -13.91
N VAL A 275 -4.66 -0.35 -13.60
CA VAL A 275 -3.22 -0.13 -13.53
C VAL A 275 -2.60 -0.13 -14.93
N VAL A 276 -2.93 -1.13 -15.78
CA VAL A 276 -2.38 -1.25 -17.14
C VAL A 276 -2.91 -0.16 -18.10
N SER A 277 -4.10 0.39 -17.85
CA SER A 277 -4.76 1.29 -18.79
C SER A 277 -4.32 2.76 -18.75
N LYS A 278 -3.65 3.21 -17.68
CA LYS A 278 -3.48 4.65 -17.44
C LYS A 278 -2.13 5.24 -17.82
N TYR A 279 -1.00 4.52 -17.67
CA TYR A 279 0.32 5.12 -17.95
C TYR A 279 1.38 4.05 -18.29
N ILE A 280 1.84 4.01 -19.55
CA ILE A 280 2.97 3.16 -19.96
C ILE A 280 4.23 3.64 -19.22
N GLY A 281 4.80 2.82 -18.33
CA GLY A 281 6.01 3.12 -17.55
C GLY A 281 5.82 3.61 -16.09
N GLU A 282 4.86 4.49 -15.78
CA GLU A 282 4.56 4.85 -14.37
C GLU A 282 3.91 3.67 -13.61
N THR A 283 3.21 2.83 -14.37
CA THR A 283 2.55 1.61 -13.88
C THR A 283 3.52 0.63 -13.23
N GLU A 284 4.69 0.37 -13.82
CA GLU A 284 5.68 -0.54 -13.25
C GLU A 284 6.22 -0.02 -11.91
N LYS A 285 6.51 1.29 -11.84
CA LYS A 285 6.99 1.92 -10.60
C LYS A 285 5.96 1.84 -9.48
N ASN A 286 4.70 2.12 -9.80
CA ASN A 286 3.61 2.11 -8.82
C ASN A 286 3.28 0.68 -8.35
N LEU A 287 3.29 -0.30 -9.27
CA LEU A 287 3.16 -1.72 -8.91
C LEU A 287 4.34 -2.22 -8.09
N GLY A 288 5.57 -1.88 -8.52
CA GLY A 288 6.80 -2.17 -7.80
C GLY A 288 6.72 -1.69 -6.35
N ASN A 289 6.27 -0.44 -6.16
CA ASN A 289 6.06 0.18 -4.86
C ASN A 289 5.06 -0.60 -3.98
N ILE A 290 3.96 -1.12 -4.54
CA ILE A 290 3.01 -1.96 -3.77
C ILE A 290 3.71 -3.18 -3.17
N PHE A 291 4.45 -3.93 -3.99
CA PHE A 291 5.19 -5.10 -3.52
C PHE A 291 6.31 -4.72 -2.55
N ASP A 292 7.02 -3.61 -2.79
CA ASP A 292 8.09 -3.13 -1.90
C ASP A 292 7.52 -2.77 -0.52
N VAL A 293 6.36 -2.11 -0.46
CA VAL A 293 5.70 -1.79 0.80
C VAL A 293 5.16 -3.05 1.47
N ALA A 294 4.66 -4.02 0.69
CA ALA A 294 4.09 -5.27 1.22
C ALA A 294 5.14 -6.26 1.76
N GLU A 295 6.38 -6.23 1.24
CA GLU A 295 7.45 -7.21 1.52
C GLU A 295 7.65 -7.48 3.03
N ASN A 296 7.56 -6.43 3.85
CA ASN A 296 7.77 -6.51 5.30
C ASN A 296 6.48 -6.51 6.13
N LYS A 297 5.29 -6.54 5.50
CA LYS A 297 4.02 -6.27 6.19
C LYS A 297 3.07 -7.46 6.31
N ASN A 298 3.51 -8.63 5.88
CA ASN A 298 2.72 -9.87 5.86
C ASN A 298 1.31 -9.67 5.28
N TRP A 299 1.18 -8.77 4.29
CA TRP A 299 -0.10 -8.45 3.66
C TRP A 299 -0.54 -9.54 2.70
N ILE A 300 -1.86 -9.66 2.54
CA ILE A 300 -2.45 -10.45 1.46
C ILE A 300 -2.65 -9.53 0.26
N LEU A 301 -2.02 -9.84 -0.87
CA LEU A 301 -2.23 -9.10 -2.11
C LEU A 301 -3.32 -9.78 -2.94
N PHE A 302 -4.45 -9.11 -3.09
CA PHE A 302 -5.59 -9.58 -3.87
C PHE A 302 -5.63 -8.85 -5.22
N PHE A 303 -5.26 -9.55 -6.29
CA PHE A 303 -5.34 -9.03 -7.64
C PHE A 303 -6.70 -9.38 -8.24
N ASP A 304 -7.54 -8.37 -8.44
CA ASP A 304 -8.84 -8.52 -9.09
C ASP A 304 -8.71 -8.28 -10.59
N GLU A 305 -9.62 -8.87 -11.37
CA GLU A 305 -9.60 -8.80 -12.83
C GLU A 305 -8.24 -9.22 -13.45
N ALA A 306 -7.71 -10.35 -12.96
CA ALA A 306 -6.42 -10.88 -13.38
C ALA A 306 -6.42 -11.52 -14.78
N GLU A 307 -7.50 -11.38 -15.57
CA GLU A 307 -7.56 -11.90 -16.95
C GLU A 307 -6.40 -11.37 -17.81
N SER A 308 -6.04 -10.10 -17.63
CA SER A 308 -4.98 -9.42 -18.38
C SER A 308 -3.63 -10.11 -18.18
N LEU A 309 -3.33 -10.64 -16.98
CA LEU A 309 -2.09 -11.37 -16.68
C LEU A 309 -2.00 -12.71 -17.41
N PHE A 310 -3.14 -13.31 -17.71
CA PHE A 310 -3.24 -14.64 -18.32
C PHE A 310 -3.56 -14.61 -19.80
N SER A 311 -3.75 -13.42 -20.38
CA SER A 311 -4.02 -13.27 -21.80
C SER A 311 -2.84 -13.83 -22.61
N LYS A 312 -3.13 -14.60 -23.66
CA LYS A 312 -2.08 -15.13 -24.55
C LYS A 312 -1.29 -13.95 -25.09
N ARG A 313 0.04 -13.98 -24.95
CA ARG A 313 0.96 -13.01 -25.55
C ARG A 313 0.51 -12.76 -26.98
N THR A 314 0.08 -11.53 -27.27
CA THR A 314 -0.34 -11.17 -28.63
C THR A 314 0.83 -11.38 -29.58
N SER A 315 0.55 -11.93 -30.76
CA SER A 315 1.55 -12.00 -31.83
C SER A 315 2.03 -10.58 -32.10
N VAL A 316 3.32 -10.35 -31.90
CA VAL A 316 3.93 -9.02 -31.93
C VAL A 316 3.79 -8.42 -33.34
N SER A 317 2.80 -7.55 -33.53
CA SER A 317 2.65 -6.74 -34.74
C SER A 317 3.12 -5.30 -34.52
N ASP A 318 2.89 -4.74 -33.31
CA ASP A 318 3.21 -3.35 -33.00
C ASP A 318 4.17 -3.19 -31.81
N SER A 319 4.83 -2.03 -31.74
CA SER A 319 5.69 -1.64 -30.61
C SER A 319 4.94 -1.60 -29.29
N LYS A 320 3.66 -1.20 -29.29
CA LYS A 320 2.78 -1.18 -28.11
C LYS A 320 2.56 -2.57 -27.50
N ASP A 321 2.45 -3.61 -28.33
CA ASP A 321 2.30 -4.99 -27.86
C ASP A 321 3.56 -5.49 -27.17
N LYS A 322 4.74 -5.05 -27.59
CA LYS A 322 6.01 -5.40 -26.92
C LYS A 322 6.07 -4.83 -25.50
N PHE A 323 5.66 -3.58 -25.31
CA PHE A 323 5.66 -2.94 -23.99
C PHE A 323 4.68 -3.62 -23.04
N ALA A 324 3.44 -3.88 -23.48
CA ALA A 324 2.44 -4.57 -22.66
C ALA A 324 2.90 -5.99 -22.21
N ASN A 325 3.59 -6.72 -23.09
CA ASN A 325 4.16 -8.02 -22.76
C ASN A 325 5.30 -7.93 -21.73
N GLN A 326 6.12 -6.87 -21.78
CA GLN A 326 7.19 -6.62 -20.80
C GLN A 326 6.62 -6.28 -19.43
N GLU A 327 5.62 -5.39 -19.35
CA GLU A 327 4.95 -5.03 -18.09
C GLU A 327 4.30 -6.25 -17.42
N THR A 328 3.64 -7.09 -18.22
CA THR A 328 3.05 -8.36 -17.73
C THR A 328 4.13 -9.31 -17.21
N ALA A 329 5.26 -9.43 -17.90
CA ALA A 329 6.37 -10.28 -17.46
C ALA A 329 6.99 -9.78 -16.15
N TYR A 330 7.18 -8.47 -16.00
CA TYR A 330 7.65 -7.85 -14.76
C TYR A 330 6.69 -8.12 -13.59
N LEU A 331 5.38 -7.93 -13.81
CA LEU A 331 4.38 -8.18 -12.78
C LEU A 331 4.33 -9.66 -12.37
N LEU A 332 4.40 -10.58 -13.33
CA LEU A 332 4.49 -12.02 -13.04
C LEU A 332 5.73 -12.35 -12.20
N GLN A 333 6.89 -11.75 -12.52
CA GLN A 333 8.11 -11.92 -11.72
C GLN A 333 7.93 -11.41 -10.28
N ARG A 334 7.28 -10.26 -10.08
CA ARG A 334 7.00 -9.71 -8.73
C ARG A 334 6.02 -10.59 -7.96
N VAL A 335 4.98 -11.10 -8.63
CA VAL A 335 4.05 -12.09 -8.07
C VAL A 335 4.80 -13.36 -7.63
N GLU A 336 5.74 -13.85 -8.44
CA GLU A 336 6.52 -15.04 -8.12
C GLU A 336 7.42 -14.83 -6.89
N ASN A 337 8.10 -13.68 -6.82
CA ASN A 337 9.10 -13.35 -5.80
C ASN A 337 8.50 -12.88 -4.46
N TYR A 338 7.21 -12.59 -4.39
CA TYR A 338 6.59 -12.21 -3.13
C TYR A 338 6.46 -13.41 -2.19
N ASP A 339 6.98 -13.23 -0.96
CA ASP A 339 7.00 -14.25 0.10
C ASP A 339 5.69 -14.30 0.91
N GLY A 340 4.72 -13.41 0.64
CA GLY A 340 3.40 -13.42 1.27
C GLY A 340 2.36 -14.26 0.51
N LEU A 341 1.09 -14.06 0.87
CA LEU A 341 -0.05 -14.67 0.17
C LEU A 341 -0.48 -13.76 -0.99
N ILE A 342 -0.58 -14.33 -2.18
CA ILE A 342 -1.20 -13.70 -3.34
C ILE A 342 -2.47 -14.46 -3.70
N LEU A 343 -3.55 -13.70 -3.85
CA LEU A 343 -4.84 -14.18 -4.32
C LEU A 343 -5.11 -13.50 -5.67
N LEU A 344 -5.15 -14.28 -6.74
CA LEU A 344 -5.48 -13.82 -8.08
C LEU A 344 -6.96 -14.14 -8.34
N ALA A 345 -7.75 -13.20 -8.84
CA ALA A 345 -9.16 -13.43 -9.15
C ALA A 345 -9.46 -13.14 -10.62
N THR A 346 -10.21 -14.04 -11.26
CA THR A 346 -10.66 -13.89 -12.63
C THR A 346 -12.09 -14.41 -12.80
N ASN A 347 -12.83 -13.82 -13.74
CA ASN A 347 -14.17 -14.20 -14.14
C ASN A 347 -14.20 -15.34 -15.17
N LEU A 348 -13.08 -15.56 -15.87
CA LEU A 348 -12.98 -16.56 -16.93
C LEU A 348 -12.28 -17.81 -16.41
N LYS A 349 -12.62 -18.98 -16.98
CA LYS A 349 -11.76 -20.16 -16.80
C LYS A 349 -10.41 -19.81 -17.43
N PRO A 350 -9.34 -19.76 -16.65
CA PRO A 350 -8.15 -19.07 -17.07
C PRO A 350 -7.41 -19.93 -18.10
N ASN A 351 -7.09 -19.36 -19.26
CA ASN A 351 -6.24 -19.99 -20.27
C ASN A 351 -4.76 -19.73 -19.93
N ILE A 352 -4.35 -20.23 -18.76
CA ILE A 352 -3.03 -19.98 -18.20
C ILE A 352 -1.98 -20.78 -18.96
N ASP A 353 -0.85 -20.15 -19.26
CA ASP A 353 0.33 -20.90 -19.67
C ASP A 353 0.74 -21.92 -18.59
N LEU A 354 1.14 -23.12 -19.02
CA LEU A 354 1.58 -24.22 -18.17
C LEU A 354 2.71 -23.78 -17.22
N ALA A 355 3.57 -22.86 -17.66
CA ALA A 355 4.66 -22.33 -16.85
C ALA A 355 4.18 -21.57 -15.60
N PHE A 356 3.12 -20.76 -15.71
CA PHE A 356 2.58 -20.02 -14.58
C PHE A 356 1.68 -20.90 -13.71
N SER A 357 0.88 -21.79 -14.32
CA SER A 357 0.03 -22.74 -13.59
C SER A 357 0.82 -23.59 -12.58
N ARG A 358 2.05 -24.03 -12.93
CA ARG A 358 2.95 -24.78 -12.03
C ARG A 358 3.38 -24.01 -10.77
N ARG A 359 3.24 -22.68 -10.76
CA ARG A 359 3.64 -21.82 -9.64
C ARG A 359 2.47 -21.42 -8.74
N ILE A 360 1.25 -21.75 -9.13
CA ILE A 360 0.02 -21.56 -8.34
C ILE A 360 -0.20 -22.84 -7.52
N GLN A 361 -0.33 -22.69 -6.20
CA GLN A 361 -0.50 -23.83 -5.29
C GLN A 361 -1.96 -24.27 -5.18
N SER A 362 -2.91 -23.33 -5.23
CA SER A 362 -4.35 -23.62 -5.18
C SER A 362 -5.10 -22.97 -6.31
N ILE A 363 -5.95 -23.72 -7.01
CA ILE A 363 -6.84 -23.21 -8.06
C ILE A 363 -8.28 -23.52 -7.66
N ILE A 364 -9.00 -22.48 -7.26
CA ILE A 364 -10.31 -22.59 -6.63
C ILE A 364 -11.39 -22.12 -7.61
N ASN A 365 -12.33 -23.01 -7.89
CA ASN A 365 -13.51 -22.70 -8.68
C ASN A 365 -14.62 -22.12 -7.78
N PHE A 366 -15.21 -21.01 -8.22
CA PHE A 366 -16.38 -20.39 -7.61
C PHE A 366 -17.53 -20.44 -8.62
N PRO A 367 -18.18 -21.61 -8.78
CA PRO A 367 -19.28 -21.78 -9.74
C PRO A 367 -20.53 -21.00 -9.31
N ILE A 368 -21.53 -20.94 -10.19
CA ILE A 368 -22.85 -20.47 -9.79
C ILE A 368 -23.39 -21.42 -8.70
N PRO A 369 -23.90 -20.90 -7.57
CA PRO A 369 -24.31 -21.76 -6.46
C PRO A 369 -25.43 -22.71 -6.87
N SER A 370 -25.39 -23.96 -6.42
CA SER A 370 -26.45 -24.96 -6.60
C SER A 370 -27.78 -24.52 -5.96
N VAL A 371 -28.90 -25.18 -6.30
CA VAL A 371 -30.22 -24.88 -5.72
C VAL A 371 -30.17 -24.85 -4.19
N LYS A 372 -29.57 -25.87 -3.55
CA LYS A 372 -29.44 -25.95 -2.09
C LYS A 372 -28.63 -24.78 -1.51
N GLN A 373 -27.54 -24.40 -2.17
CA GLN A 373 -26.72 -23.26 -1.73
C GLN A 373 -27.47 -21.93 -1.92
N ARG A 374 -28.23 -21.76 -3.02
CA ARG A 374 -29.08 -20.60 -3.23
C ARG A 374 -30.19 -20.50 -2.18
N GLU A 375 -30.78 -21.61 -1.74
CA GLU A 375 -31.73 -21.60 -0.62
C GLU A 375 -31.07 -21.03 0.65
N ILE A 376 -29.85 -21.48 0.99
CA ILE A 376 -29.11 -20.97 2.14
C ILE A 376 -28.81 -19.47 1.98
N LEU A 377 -28.34 -19.04 0.82
CA LEU A 377 -28.04 -17.65 0.51
C LEU A 377 -29.28 -16.75 0.63
N TRP A 378 -30.42 -17.17 0.06
CA TRP A 378 -31.68 -16.45 0.16
C TRP A 378 -32.18 -16.37 1.60
N LYS A 379 -32.09 -17.47 2.35
CA LYS A 379 -32.50 -17.52 3.75
C LYS A 379 -31.70 -16.53 4.60
N LYS A 380 -30.38 -16.45 4.38
CA LYS A 380 -29.50 -15.48 5.06
C LYS A 380 -29.82 -14.05 4.62
N ALA A 381 -29.92 -13.81 3.32
CA ALA A 381 -30.17 -12.48 2.76
C ALA A 381 -31.51 -11.88 3.18
N LEU A 382 -32.54 -12.70 3.39
CA LEU A 382 -33.87 -12.27 3.82
C LEU A 382 -34.05 -12.25 5.34
N ASN A 383 -33.10 -12.78 6.11
CA ASN A 383 -33.21 -12.83 7.56
C ASN A 383 -33.38 -11.42 8.14
N GLY A 384 -34.39 -11.24 8.98
CA GLY A 384 -34.77 -9.93 9.54
C GLY A 384 -35.51 -8.98 8.57
N LEU A 385 -35.55 -9.26 7.27
CA LEU A 385 -36.21 -8.41 6.26
C LEU A 385 -37.59 -8.93 5.85
N LEU A 386 -37.68 -10.22 5.52
CA LEU A 386 -38.91 -10.86 5.04
C LEU A 386 -38.91 -12.34 5.44
N LYS A 387 -40.00 -12.79 6.07
CA LYS A 387 -40.22 -14.21 6.33
C LYS A 387 -40.98 -14.81 5.15
N LEU A 388 -40.30 -15.63 4.35
CA LEU A 388 -40.93 -16.47 3.35
C LEU A 388 -41.14 -17.87 3.91
N ASP A 389 -42.15 -18.57 3.41
CA ASP A 389 -42.28 -19.99 3.73
C ASP A 389 -41.16 -20.81 3.06
N ASN A 390 -40.94 -22.04 3.54
CA ASN A 390 -39.90 -22.90 2.99
C ASN A 390 -40.17 -23.32 1.54
N LYS A 391 -41.41 -23.25 1.06
CA LYS A 391 -41.79 -23.68 -0.29
C LYS A 391 -41.48 -22.58 -1.30
N GLU A 392 -41.87 -21.35 -1.00
CA GLU A 392 -41.57 -20.13 -1.77
C GLU A 392 -40.05 -19.95 -1.92
N LEU A 393 -39.30 -20.11 -0.84
CA LEU A 393 -37.85 -19.98 -0.87
C LEU A 393 -37.19 -21.04 -1.75
N LYS A 394 -37.68 -22.28 -1.69
CA LYS A 394 -37.26 -23.37 -2.59
C LYS A 394 -37.60 -23.10 -4.04
N GLU A 395 -38.79 -22.57 -4.32
CA GLU A 395 -39.22 -22.20 -5.67
C GLU A 395 -38.34 -21.08 -6.25
N ILE A 396 -38.06 -20.03 -5.48
CA ILE A 396 -37.15 -18.94 -5.90
C ILE A 396 -35.75 -19.49 -6.18
N ALA A 397 -35.20 -20.30 -5.27
CA ALA A 397 -33.86 -20.86 -5.43
C ALA A 397 -33.77 -21.84 -6.61
N LYS A 398 -34.83 -22.58 -6.90
CA LYS A 398 -34.90 -23.52 -8.03
C LYS A 398 -35.03 -22.80 -9.37
N ASN A 399 -35.94 -21.83 -9.45
CA ASN A 399 -36.32 -21.20 -10.72
C ASN A 399 -35.33 -20.12 -11.18
N TYR A 400 -34.56 -19.52 -10.26
CA TYR A 400 -33.67 -18.41 -10.58
C TYR A 400 -32.22 -18.74 -10.26
N GLU A 401 -31.44 -19.04 -11.30
CA GLU A 401 -30.01 -19.30 -11.23
C GLU A 401 -29.22 -17.98 -11.22
N ILE A 402 -29.05 -17.43 -10.02
CA ILE A 402 -28.32 -16.18 -9.77
C ILE A 402 -27.22 -16.36 -8.70
N ALA A 403 -26.17 -15.55 -8.79
CA ALA A 403 -25.06 -15.56 -7.83
C ALA A 403 -25.37 -14.74 -6.56
N GLY A 404 -24.55 -14.89 -5.52
CA GLY A 404 -24.73 -14.17 -4.24
C GLY A 404 -24.67 -12.64 -4.39
N GLY A 405 -23.79 -12.13 -5.26
CA GLY A 405 -23.74 -10.71 -5.61
C GLY A 405 -25.04 -10.20 -6.22
N SER A 406 -25.64 -10.98 -7.12
CA SER A 406 -26.94 -10.66 -7.71
C SER A 406 -28.05 -10.69 -6.66
N ILE A 407 -28.05 -11.66 -5.72
CA ILE A 407 -28.99 -11.70 -4.59
C ILE A 407 -28.91 -10.38 -3.78
N LYS A 408 -27.70 -9.91 -3.47
CA LYS A 408 -27.50 -8.62 -2.77
C LYS A 408 -28.10 -7.45 -3.54
N ASN A 409 -27.89 -7.40 -4.86
CA ASN A 409 -28.49 -6.38 -5.73
C ASN A 409 -30.03 -6.44 -5.73
N VAL A 410 -30.60 -7.65 -5.72
CA VAL A 410 -32.06 -7.85 -5.61
C VAL A 410 -32.58 -7.30 -4.29
N ILE A 411 -31.94 -7.61 -3.16
CA ILE A 411 -32.34 -7.09 -1.84
C ILE A 411 -32.26 -5.57 -1.83
N GLN A 412 -31.17 -4.98 -2.33
CA GLN A 412 -31.00 -3.54 -2.40
C GLN A 412 -32.12 -2.89 -3.24
N TYR A 413 -32.45 -3.46 -4.39
CA TYR A 413 -33.54 -2.97 -5.23
C TYR A 413 -34.90 -3.07 -4.54
N ALA A 414 -35.18 -4.22 -3.91
CA ALA A 414 -36.43 -4.44 -3.21
C ALA A 414 -36.61 -3.47 -2.05
N TRP A 415 -35.55 -3.22 -1.29
CA TRP A 415 -35.52 -2.23 -0.22
C TRP A 415 -35.81 -0.81 -0.75
N LEU A 416 -35.07 -0.35 -1.76
CA LEU A 416 -35.29 0.98 -2.37
C LEU A 416 -36.72 1.16 -2.87
N LYS A 417 -37.29 0.12 -3.48
CA LYS A 417 -38.65 0.15 -4.00
C LYS A 417 -39.70 0.19 -2.90
N SER A 418 -39.47 -0.55 -1.82
CA SER A 418 -40.33 -0.53 -0.64
C SER A 418 -40.32 0.84 0.03
N MET A 419 -39.15 1.48 0.12
CA MET A 419 -39.00 2.84 0.65
C MET A 419 -39.72 3.88 -0.21
N HIS A 420 -39.59 3.81 -1.54
CA HIS A 420 -40.33 4.70 -2.44
C HIS A 420 -41.86 4.58 -2.29
N LYS A 421 -42.36 3.38 -2.00
CA LYS A 421 -43.80 3.13 -1.78
C LYS A 421 -44.25 3.36 -0.33
N ASN A 422 -43.33 3.64 0.59
CA ASN A 422 -43.57 3.62 2.04
C ASN A 422 -44.22 2.31 2.53
N THR A 423 -43.79 1.16 1.98
CA THR A 423 -44.26 -0.16 2.38
C THR A 423 -43.11 -1.02 2.91
N LYS A 424 -43.42 -2.14 3.57
CA LYS A 424 -42.42 -3.18 3.86
C LYS A 424 -42.03 -3.93 2.58
N ILE A 425 -40.87 -4.58 2.60
CA ILE A 425 -40.43 -5.46 1.52
C ILE A 425 -41.42 -6.63 1.41
N SER A 426 -41.94 -6.89 0.22
CA SER A 426 -42.75 -8.06 -0.08
C SER A 426 -42.08 -8.94 -1.14
N ILE A 427 -42.61 -10.15 -1.34
CA ILE A 427 -42.15 -11.06 -2.39
C ILE A 427 -42.25 -10.44 -3.78
N ASN A 428 -43.21 -9.54 -4.03
CA ASN A 428 -43.34 -8.85 -5.31
C ASN A 428 -42.12 -7.97 -5.60
N GLU A 429 -41.63 -7.20 -4.63
CA GLU A 429 -40.41 -6.41 -4.79
C GLU A 429 -39.18 -7.28 -5.04
N ILE A 430 -39.08 -8.45 -4.39
CA ILE A 430 -38.02 -9.44 -4.62
C ILE A 430 -38.07 -9.97 -6.06
N LEU A 431 -39.22 -10.46 -6.52
CA LEU A 431 -39.39 -10.98 -7.88
C LEU A 431 -39.10 -9.92 -8.95
N MET A 432 -39.47 -8.65 -8.70
CA MET A 432 -39.12 -7.54 -9.59
C MET A 432 -37.62 -7.27 -9.62
N GLY A 433 -36.92 -7.40 -8.48
CA GLY A 433 -35.46 -7.30 -8.43
C GLY A 433 -34.79 -8.45 -9.19
N ILE A 434 -35.27 -9.69 -9.02
CA ILE A 434 -34.77 -10.85 -9.77
C ILE A 434 -34.92 -10.62 -11.27
N ARG A 435 -36.09 -10.17 -11.72
CA ARG A 435 -36.33 -9.80 -13.14
C ARG A 435 -35.31 -8.78 -13.64
N ARG A 436 -35.04 -7.75 -12.84
CA ARG A 436 -34.10 -6.69 -13.20
C ARG A 436 -32.67 -7.22 -13.36
N GLU A 437 -32.21 -8.07 -12.44
CA GLU A 437 -30.86 -8.64 -12.51
C GLU A 437 -30.72 -9.63 -13.68
N LEU A 438 -31.69 -10.51 -13.91
CA LEU A 438 -31.66 -11.43 -15.05
C LEU A 438 -31.64 -10.69 -16.41
N ASN A 439 -32.41 -9.60 -16.52
CA ASN A 439 -32.40 -8.76 -17.72
C ASN A 439 -31.05 -8.06 -17.94
N LYS A 440 -30.33 -7.66 -16.87
CA LYS A 440 -28.99 -7.07 -17.01
C LYS A 440 -27.98 -8.10 -17.51
N ASP A 441 -28.09 -9.33 -17.06
CA ASP A 441 -27.21 -10.44 -17.47
C ASP A 441 -27.57 -11.02 -18.86
N GLY A 442 -28.55 -10.44 -19.55
CA GLY A 442 -29.00 -10.90 -20.87
C GLY A 442 -29.75 -12.24 -20.86
N LYS A 443 -30.20 -12.72 -19.70
CA LYS A 443 -30.99 -13.96 -19.56
C LYS A 443 -32.49 -13.62 -19.60
N SER A 444 -33.21 -14.22 -20.56
CA SER A 444 -34.66 -14.04 -20.71
C SER A 444 -35.43 -14.56 -19.49
N PHE A 445 -36.32 -13.76 -18.93
CA PHE A 445 -37.26 -14.17 -17.88
C PHE A 445 -38.40 -14.97 -18.51
N GLU A 446 -38.33 -16.30 -18.53
CA GLU A 446 -39.48 -17.12 -18.90
C GLU A 446 -40.48 -17.17 -17.73
N LYS A 447 -41.76 -17.01 -18.10
CA LYS A 447 -42.89 -16.67 -17.23
C LYS A 447 -43.26 -17.73 -16.21
#